data_AF-A0A1Q7IBN4-F1
#
_entry.id   AF-A0A1Q7IBN4-F1
#
_cell.length_a   1.000
_cell.length_b   1.000
_cell.length_c   1.000
_cell.angle_alpha   90.00
_cell.angle_beta   90.00
_cell.angle_gamma   90.00
#
_symmetry.space_group_name_H-M   'P 1'
#
loop_
_entity.id
_entity.type
_entity.pdbx_description
1 polymer ?
#
loop_
_entity_poly.entity_id
_entity_poly.type
_entity_poly.pdbx_seq_one_letter_code
_entity_poly.pdbx_strand_id
1 'polypeptide(L)'
;MDFWKLIFRAWFYFRQGYNVYLAFLIGFASNIVVLYRLGVADNRFLSPLFPSLTVFTLVGLVIAVPAGILTGLYHMKRTGAFAADASVSIEANPYVYRAVPGKEKEVMLPLMVLTARGLAQVMNQLKTMTPEERGEFEDVLAKADKLLKGQAVGLTSQRSPGKG
;
A
#
# COMPACT_ATOMS: atom_id res chain seq x y z
N MET A 1 24.81 -15.41 -9.82
CA MET A 1 24.04 -14.38 -9.08
C MET A 1 24.25 -13.06 -9.79
N ASP A 2 23.23 -12.44 -10.35
CA ASP A 2 23.42 -11.22 -11.15
C ASP A 2 23.82 -10.04 -10.25
N PHE A 3 25.02 -9.52 -10.43
CA PHE A 3 25.54 -8.34 -9.74
C PHE A 3 24.56 -7.16 -9.78
N TRP A 4 23.93 -6.92 -10.92
CA TRP A 4 22.91 -5.90 -11.11
C TRP A 4 21.67 -6.12 -10.21
N LYS A 5 21.21 -7.36 -10.05
CA LYS A 5 20.09 -7.66 -9.14
C LYS A 5 20.46 -7.33 -7.69
N LEU A 6 21.71 -7.54 -7.28
CA LEU A 6 22.16 -7.20 -5.94
C LEU A 6 22.20 -5.68 -5.72
N ILE A 7 22.72 -4.92 -6.69
CA ILE A 7 22.75 -3.45 -6.64
C ILE A 7 21.33 -2.87 -6.55
N PHE A 8 20.41 -3.30 -7.40
CA PHE A 8 19.04 -2.77 -7.36
C PHE A 8 18.33 -3.08 -6.05
N ARG A 9 18.59 -4.26 -5.46
CA ARG A 9 18.06 -4.61 -4.14
C ARG A 9 18.68 -3.77 -3.03
N ALA A 10 20.00 -3.57 -3.06
CA ALA A 10 20.68 -2.73 -2.08
C ALA A 10 20.22 -1.28 -2.15
N TRP A 11 20.11 -0.72 -3.36
CA TRP A 11 19.56 0.62 -3.58
C TRP A 11 18.13 0.74 -3.08
N PHE A 12 17.29 -0.25 -3.36
CA PHE A 12 15.93 -0.30 -2.83
C PHE A 12 15.94 -0.26 -1.29
N TYR A 13 16.73 -1.11 -0.63
CA TYR A 13 16.81 -1.13 0.84
C TYR A 13 17.33 0.19 1.40
N PHE A 14 18.34 0.79 0.80
CA PHE A 14 18.86 2.10 1.20
C PHE A 14 17.78 3.17 1.09
N ARG A 15 17.12 3.29 -0.07
CA ARG A 15 16.06 4.30 -0.29
C ARG A 15 14.91 4.11 0.69
N GLN A 16 14.47 2.88 0.93
CA GLN A 16 13.41 2.60 1.91
C GLN A 16 13.86 2.98 3.32
N GLY A 17 15.05 2.54 3.76
CA GLY A 17 15.57 2.85 5.10
C GLY A 17 15.78 4.35 5.31
N TYR A 18 16.38 5.02 4.33
CA TYR A 18 16.60 6.47 4.35
C TYR A 18 15.28 7.22 4.44
N ASN A 19 14.31 6.95 3.55
CA ASN A 19 13.05 7.69 3.53
C ASN A 19 12.19 7.45 4.77
N VAL A 20 12.12 6.21 5.26
CA VAL A 20 11.25 5.86 6.38
C VAL A 20 11.83 6.33 7.72
N TYR A 21 13.15 6.22 7.92
CA TYR A 21 13.75 6.45 9.23
C TYR A 21 14.61 7.72 9.32
N LEU A 22 15.40 8.01 8.28
CA LEU A 22 16.43 9.06 8.37
C LEU A 22 15.96 10.40 7.86
N ALA A 23 15.29 10.44 6.70
CA ALA A 23 14.88 11.66 6.03
C ALA A 23 13.99 12.52 6.92
N PHE A 24 13.02 11.90 7.60
CA PHE A 24 12.15 12.59 8.55
C PHE A 24 12.96 13.19 9.71
N LEU A 25 13.81 12.41 10.38
CA LEU A 25 14.58 12.88 11.53
C LEU A 25 15.56 14.00 11.16
N ILE A 26 16.28 13.83 10.06
CA ILE A 26 17.25 14.82 9.58
C ILE A 26 16.53 16.10 9.17
N GLY A 27 15.47 15.99 8.36
CA GLY A 27 14.69 17.13 7.90
C GLY A 27 14.01 17.86 9.06
N PHE A 28 13.44 17.12 10.01
CA PHE A 28 12.77 17.70 11.18
C PHE A 28 13.76 18.41 12.11
N ALA A 29 14.89 17.78 12.45
CA ALA A 29 15.92 18.39 13.27
C ALA A 29 16.52 19.64 12.60
N SER A 30 16.81 19.55 11.29
CA SER A 30 17.32 20.68 10.52
C SER A 30 16.31 21.85 10.52
N ASN A 31 15.03 21.56 10.30
CA ASN A 31 14.00 22.59 10.28
C ASN A 31 13.83 23.26 11.65
N ILE A 32 13.87 22.50 12.75
CA ILE A 32 13.86 23.08 14.11
C ILE A 32 15.03 24.06 14.31
N VAL A 33 16.24 23.67 13.91
CA VAL A 33 17.42 24.54 14.00
C VAL A 33 17.22 25.81 13.19
N VAL A 34 16.76 25.70 11.94
CA VAL A 34 16.53 26.84 11.04
C VAL A 34 15.46 27.77 11.61
N LEU A 35 14.30 27.24 12.02
CA LEU A 35 13.20 28.04 12.59
C LEU A 35 13.65 28.78 13.84
N TYR A 36 14.40 28.12 14.72
CA TYR A 36 14.91 28.76 15.93
C TYR A 36 15.92 29.87 15.58
N ARG A 37 16.93 29.55 14.76
CA ARG A 37 18.02 30.48 14.45
C ARG A 37 17.54 31.70 13.69
N LEU A 38 16.67 31.54 12.70
CA LEU A 38 16.21 32.66 11.87
C LEU A 38 14.98 33.36 12.45
N GLY A 39 14.09 32.63 13.12
CA GLY A 39 12.79 33.18 13.55
C GLY A 39 12.73 33.59 15.02
N VAL A 40 13.53 32.99 15.89
CA VAL A 40 13.38 33.11 17.35
C VAL A 40 14.57 33.78 18.02
N ALA A 41 15.80 33.35 17.71
CA ALA A 41 17.00 33.72 18.45
C ALA A 41 17.19 35.25 18.59
N ASP A 42 17.00 35.99 17.50
CA ASP A 42 17.18 37.45 17.45
C ASP A 42 15.85 38.23 17.57
N ASN A 43 14.73 37.55 17.83
CA ASN A 43 13.42 38.18 17.93
C ASN A 43 13.16 38.69 19.35
N ARG A 44 12.93 40.00 19.49
CA ARG A 44 12.71 40.67 20.79
C ARG A 44 11.55 40.10 21.61
N PHE A 45 10.52 39.53 20.98
CA PHE A 45 9.35 38.99 21.66
C PHE A 45 9.45 37.47 21.94
N LEU A 46 10.06 36.73 21.02
CA LEU A 46 10.14 35.26 21.12
C LEU A 46 11.38 34.76 21.85
N SER A 47 12.50 35.47 21.74
CA SER A 47 13.76 35.10 22.41
C SER A 47 13.63 34.99 23.94
N PRO A 48 12.89 35.87 24.65
CA PRO A 48 12.66 35.71 26.09
C PRO A 48 11.83 34.47 26.46
N LEU A 49 10.91 34.04 25.59
CA LEU A 49 10.05 32.86 25.82
C LEU A 49 10.80 31.56 25.52
N PHE A 50 11.76 31.61 24.59
CA PHE A 50 12.53 30.47 24.14
C PHE A 50 14.03 30.80 24.17
N PRO A 51 14.64 30.82 25.38
CA PRO A 51 16.01 31.32 25.56
C PRO A 51 17.08 30.40 24.99
N SER A 52 16.75 29.15 24.66
CA SER A 52 17.67 28.21 24.02
C SER A 52 16.97 27.33 23.00
N LEU A 53 17.76 26.82 22.04
CA LEU A 53 17.32 25.85 21.06
C LEU A 53 16.70 24.61 21.72
N THR A 54 17.25 24.17 22.85
CA THR A 54 16.76 22.99 23.60
C THR A 54 15.36 23.22 24.13
N VAL A 55 15.10 24.39 24.74
CA VAL A 55 13.77 24.72 25.29
C VAL A 55 12.75 24.86 24.15
N PHE A 56 13.11 25.55 23.07
CA PHE A 56 12.27 25.66 21.87
C PHE A 56 11.93 24.28 21.28
N THR A 57 12.93 23.40 21.17
CA THR A 57 12.75 22.04 20.63
C THR A 57 11.80 21.22 21.50
N LEU A 58 11.97 21.22 22.82
CA LEU A 58 11.12 20.44 23.73
C LEU A 58 9.66 20.90 23.68
N VAL A 59 9.42 22.21 23.74
CA VAL A 59 8.06 22.76 23.63
C VAL A 59 7.46 22.48 22.26
N GLY A 60 8.26 22.68 21.20
CA GLY A 60 7.87 22.37 19.82
C GLY A 60 7.47 20.92 19.64
N LEU A 61 8.22 19.97 20.21
CA LEU A 61 7.91 18.53 20.16
C LEU A 61 6.59 18.20 20.87
N VAL A 62 6.35 18.77 22.05
CA VAL A 62 5.11 18.56 22.81
C VAL A 62 3.87 19.03 22.05
N ILE A 63 4.01 20.02 21.15
CA ILE A 63 2.90 20.51 20.33
C ILE A 63 2.83 19.80 18.98
N ALA A 64 3.97 19.66 18.30
CA ALA A 64 4.07 19.10 16.95
C ALA A 64 3.72 17.62 16.91
N VAL A 65 4.10 16.84 17.92
CA VAL A 65 3.80 15.40 17.95
C VAL A 65 2.29 15.14 18.06
N PRO A 66 1.55 15.70 19.04
CA PRO A 66 0.10 15.56 19.09
C PRO A 66 -0.60 16.15 17.86
N ALA A 67 -0.18 17.32 17.39
CA ALA A 67 -0.75 17.92 16.18
C ALA A 67 -0.57 16.98 14.97
N GLY A 68 0.63 16.42 14.78
CA GLY A 68 0.93 15.46 13.71
C GLY A 68 0.07 14.20 13.80
N ILE A 69 -0.11 13.64 15.01
CA ILE A 69 -1.00 12.49 15.24
C ILE A 69 -2.44 12.85 14.86
N LEU A 70 -2.95 13.99 15.31
CA LEU A 70 -4.32 14.42 15.02
C LEU A 70 -4.55 14.68 13.52
N THR A 71 -3.62 15.36 12.85
CA THR A 71 -3.70 15.58 11.40
C THR A 71 -3.61 14.27 10.62
N GLY A 72 -2.76 13.35 11.06
CA GLY A 72 -2.65 12.02 10.45
C GLY A 72 -3.94 11.20 10.62
N LEU A 73 -4.50 11.17 11.82
CA LEU A 73 -5.77 10.51 12.10
C LEU A 73 -6.93 11.11 11.28
N TYR A 74 -6.97 12.44 11.16
CA TYR A 74 -7.97 13.12 10.35
C TYR A 74 -7.83 12.79 8.86
N HIS A 75 -6.60 12.82 8.34
CA HIS A 75 -6.30 12.46 6.96
C HIS A 75 -6.76 11.03 6.63
N MET A 76 -6.41 10.07 7.48
CA MET A 76 -6.78 8.66 7.31
C MET A 76 -8.30 8.41 7.40
N LYS A 77 -9.02 9.12 8.27
CA LYS A 77 -10.45 8.84 8.53
C LYS A 77 -11.42 9.67 7.67
N ARG A 78 -11.03 10.83 7.16
CA ARG A 78 -11.98 11.82 6.63
C ARG A 78 -11.61 12.46 5.30
N THR A 79 -10.49 12.11 4.68
CA THR A 79 -10.09 12.75 3.41
C THR A 79 -10.27 11.81 2.22
N GLY A 80 -10.84 12.32 1.13
CA GLY A 80 -10.88 11.62 -0.16
C GLY A 80 -9.49 11.32 -0.73
N ALA A 81 -8.45 12.01 -0.25
CA ALA A 81 -7.07 11.75 -0.59
C ALA A 81 -6.60 10.34 -0.16
N PHE A 82 -6.96 9.88 1.05
CA PHE A 82 -6.62 8.51 1.46
C PHE A 82 -7.29 7.45 0.58
N ALA A 83 -8.55 7.67 0.18
CA ALA A 83 -9.24 6.76 -0.73
C ALA A 83 -8.59 6.72 -2.13
N ALA A 84 -8.13 7.87 -2.63
CA ALA A 84 -7.39 7.95 -3.89
C ALA A 84 -6.01 7.27 -3.81
N ASP A 85 -5.27 7.46 -2.72
CA ASP A 85 -3.98 6.77 -2.51
C ASP A 85 -4.16 5.25 -2.44
N ALA A 86 -5.21 4.79 -1.75
CA ALA A 86 -5.55 3.38 -1.68
C ALA A 86 -5.93 2.80 -3.05
N SER A 87 -6.74 3.53 -3.83
CA SER A 87 -7.13 3.08 -5.18
C SER A 87 -5.92 3.01 -6.12
N VAL A 88 -5.07 4.03 -6.12
CA VAL A 88 -3.83 4.05 -6.92
C VAL A 88 -2.91 2.91 -6.52
N SER A 89 -2.77 2.62 -5.22
CA SER A 89 -1.94 1.50 -4.73
C SER A 89 -2.47 0.14 -5.20
N ILE A 90 -3.80 -0.04 -5.20
CA ILE A 90 -4.46 -1.24 -5.73
C ILE A 90 -4.28 -1.33 -7.25
N GLU A 91 -4.49 -0.24 -7.99
CA GLU A 91 -4.33 -0.20 -9.45
C GLU A 91 -2.88 -0.44 -9.90
N ALA A 92 -1.91 0.10 -9.16
CA ALA A 92 -0.49 -0.08 -9.42
C ALA A 92 -0.02 -1.51 -9.08
N ASN A 93 -0.77 -2.26 -8.28
CA ASN A 93 -0.42 -3.62 -7.90
C ASN A 93 -0.79 -4.61 -9.03
N PRO A 94 0.20 -5.18 -9.75
CA PRO A 94 -0.07 -6.04 -10.89
C PRO A 94 -0.72 -7.38 -10.51
N TYR A 95 -0.72 -7.74 -9.23
CA TYR A 95 -1.27 -8.99 -8.71
C TYR A 95 -2.71 -8.86 -8.18
N VAL A 96 -3.32 -7.67 -8.28
CA VAL A 96 -4.76 -7.54 -7.98
C VAL A 96 -5.61 -8.30 -8.99
N TYR A 97 -5.15 -8.34 -10.25
CA TYR A 97 -5.87 -9.01 -11.33
C TYR A 97 -5.21 -10.31 -11.80
N ARG A 98 -4.06 -10.69 -11.23
CA ARG A 98 -3.26 -11.88 -11.62
C ARG A 98 -2.84 -12.67 -10.39
N ALA A 99 -2.76 -14.00 -10.50
CA ALA A 99 -2.28 -14.84 -9.41
C ALA A 99 -0.86 -14.45 -8.96
N VAL A 100 -0.65 -14.36 -7.64
CA VAL A 100 0.67 -14.06 -7.06
C VAL A 100 1.63 -15.24 -7.34
N PRO A 101 2.84 -15.00 -7.88
CA PRO A 101 3.83 -16.05 -8.09
C PRO A 101 4.25 -16.76 -6.79
N GLY A 102 4.74 -17.99 -6.92
CA GLY A 102 5.15 -18.80 -5.77
C GLY A 102 3.99 -19.64 -5.22
N LYS A 103 3.91 -19.82 -3.90
CA LYS A 103 2.98 -20.78 -3.27
C LYS A 103 1.51 -20.56 -3.65
N GLU A 104 1.11 -19.34 -3.95
CA GLU A 104 -0.28 -19.03 -4.30
C GLU A 104 -0.63 -19.61 -5.68
N LYS A 105 0.14 -19.28 -6.71
CA LYS A 105 -0.03 -19.83 -8.05
C LYS A 105 0.32 -21.32 -8.15
N GLU A 106 1.37 -21.76 -7.48
CA GLU A 106 1.91 -23.12 -7.64
C GLU A 106 1.20 -24.16 -6.77
N VAL A 107 0.55 -23.76 -5.67
CA VAL A 107 -0.04 -24.70 -4.70
C VAL A 107 -1.46 -24.32 -4.30
N MET A 108 -1.67 -23.11 -3.76
CA MET A 108 -2.96 -22.75 -3.14
C MET A 108 -4.10 -22.65 -4.15
N LEU A 109 -3.91 -21.91 -5.24
CA LEU A 109 -4.93 -21.75 -6.27
C LEU A 109 -5.24 -23.08 -6.99
N PRO A 110 -4.24 -23.89 -7.40
CA PRO A 110 -4.50 -25.24 -7.92
C PRO A 110 -5.25 -26.13 -6.93
N LEU A 111 -4.87 -26.11 -5.65
CA LEU A 111 -5.53 -26.91 -4.61
C LEU A 111 -7.00 -26.50 -4.46
N MET A 112 -7.29 -25.19 -4.39
CA MET A 112 -8.67 -24.68 -4.34
C MET A 112 -9.48 -25.11 -5.56
N VAL A 113 -8.92 -25.02 -6.77
CA VAL A 113 -9.59 -25.47 -8.00
C VAL A 113 -9.86 -26.97 -7.97
N LEU A 114 -8.90 -27.79 -7.53
CA LEU A 114 -9.08 -29.24 -7.40
C LEU A 114 -10.15 -29.59 -6.36
N THR A 115 -10.12 -28.95 -5.20
CA THR A 115 -11.14 -29.13 -4.16
C THR A 115 -12.53 -28.73 -4.66
N ALA A 116 -12.65 -27.60 -5.35
CA ALA A 116 -13.89 -27.14 -5.94
C ALA A 116 -14.43 -28.15 -6.96
N ARG A 117 -13.58 -28.65 -7.87
CA ARG A 117 -13.96 -29.67 -8.87
C ARG A 117 -14.40 -30.97 -8.22
N GLY A 118 -13.69 -31.43 -7.18
CA GLY A 118 -14.06 -32.62 -6.40
C GLY A 118 -15.43 -32.47 -5.73
N LEU A 119 -15.69 -31.31 -5.10
CA LEU A 119 -16.98 -31.03 -4.48
C LEU A 119 -18.12 -31.00 -5.51
N ALA A 120 -17.91 -30.34 -6.66
CA ALA A 120 -18.90 -30.32 -7.74
C ALA A 120 -19.20 -31.72 -8.29
N GLN A 121 -18.19 -32.60 -8.36
CA GLN A 121 -18.42 -34.00 -8.76
C GLN A 121 -19.32 -34.72 -7.76
N VAL A 122 -19.12 -34.51 -6.45
CA VAL A 122 -19.97 -35.08 -5.39
C VAL A 122 -21.39 -34.52 -5.46
N MET A 123 -21.56 -33.20 -5.58
CA MET A 123 -22.89 -32.56 -5.68
C MET A 123 -23.67 -33.02 -6.92
N ASN A 124 -22.97 -33.21 -8.06
CA ASN A 124 -23.57 -33.78 -9.26
C ASN A 124 -24.04 -35.23 -9.05
N GLN A 125 -23.27 -36.06 -8.33
CA GLN A 125 -23.68 -37.43 -8.00
C GLN A 125 -24.91 -37.46 -7.09
N LEU A 126 -24.95 -36.57 -6.11
CA LEU A 126 -26.06 -36.42 -5.17
C LEU A 126 -27.29 -35.75 -5.80
N LYS A 127 -27.18 -35.25 -7.04
CA LYS A 127 -28.21 -34.49 -7.76
C LYS A 127 -28.73 -33.29 -6.96
N THR A 128 -27.86 -32.69 -6.16
CA THR A 128 -28.21 -31.56 -5.28
C THR A 128 -27.94 -30.19 -5.91
N MET A 129 -27.42 -30.17 -7.13
CA MET A 129 -26.98 -28.95 -7.81
C MET A 129 -28.00 -28.54 -8.87
N THR A 130 -28.48 -27.30 -8.78
CA THR A 130 -29.37 -26.72 -9.78
C THR A 130 -28.61 -26.36 -11.07
N PRO A 131 -29.29 -26.25 -12.22
CA PRO A 131 -28.67 -25.80 -13.46
C PRO A 131 -28.01 -24.42 -13.35
N GLU A 132 -28.62 -23.50 -12.59
CA GLU A 132 -28.13 -22.15 -12.35
C GLU A 132 -26.82 -22.16 -11.55
N GLU A 133 -26.78 -22.87 -10.42
CA GLU A 133 -25.56 -23.03 -9.60
C GLU A 133 -24.42 -23.66 -10.41
N ARG A 134 -24.75 -24.55 -11.34
CA ARG A 134 -23.77 -25.14 -12.25
C ARG A 134 -23.17 -24.14 -13.23
N GLY A 135 -23.99 -23.26 -13.79
CA GLY A 135 -23.51 -22.18 -14.66
C GLY A 135 -22.56 -21.24 -13.92
N GLU A 136 -22.93 -20.80 -12.71
CA GLU A 136 -22.08 -19.92 -11.89
C GLU A 136 -20.74 -20.58 -11.53
N PHE A 137 -20.80 -21.86 -11.14
CA PHE A 137 -19.62 -22.63 -10.80
C PHE A 137 -18.64 -22.77 -11.98
N GLU A 138 -19.15 -23.09 -13.17
CA GLU A 138 -18.34 -23.21 -14.39
C GLU A 138 -17.70 -21.87 -14.79
N ASP A 139 -18.41 -20.74 -14.65
CA ASP A 139 -17.86 -19.40 -14.90
C ASP A 139 -16.71 -19.05 -13.93
N VAL A 140 -16.87 -19.34 -12.64
CA VAL A 140 -15.81 -19.11 -11.63
C VAL A 140 -14.59 -19.98 -11.91
N LEU A 141 -14.77 -21.25 -12.27
CA LEU A 141 -13.65 -22.12 -12.64
C LEU A 141 -12.93 -21.63 -13.91
N ALA A 142 -13.66 -21.15 -14.91
CA ALA A 142 -13.06 -20.59 -16.12
C ALA A 142 -12.19 -19.36 -15.81
N LYS A 143 -12.61 -18.52 -14.87
CA LYS A 143 -11.81 -17.39 -14.36
C LYS A 143 -10.58 -17.88 -13.59
N ALA A 144 -10.72 -18.88 -12.72
CA ALA A 144 -9.58 -19.47 -12.00
C ALA A 144 -8.53 -20.09 -12.94
N ASP A 145 -8.98 -20.79 -14.00
CA ASP A 145 -8.09 -21.38 -15.02
C ASP A 145 -7.30 -20.29 -15.79
N LYS A 146 -7.92 -19.12 -16.04
CA LYS A 146 -7.21 -17.95 -16.61
C LYS A 146 -6.09 -17.47 -15.67
N LEU A 147 -6.37 -17.34 -14.38
CA LEU A 147 -5.38 -16.93 -13.37
C LEU A 147 -4.22 -17.93 -13.26
N LEU A 148 -4.49 -19.24 -13.29
CA LEU A 148 -3.47 -20.30 -13.30
C LEU A 148 -2.55 -20.21 -14.53
N LYS A 149 -3.12 -19.88 -15.70
CA LYS A 149 -2.36 -19.62 -16.93
C LYS A 149 -1.59 -18.29 -16.91
N GLY A 150 -1.66 -17.52 -15.81
CA GLY A 150 -1.03 -16.22 -15.65
C GLY A 150 -1.75 -15.07 -16.35
N GLN A 151 -2.97 -15.30 -16.82
CA GLN A 151 -3.81 -14.27 -17.43
C GLN A 151 -4.49 -13.44 -16.34
N ALA A 152 -4.95 -12.24 -16.71
CA ALA A 152 -5.68 -11.38 -15.80
C ALA A 152 -7.19 -11.62 -15.85
N VAL A 153 -7.88 -11.42 -14.73
CA VAL A 153 -9.35 -11.48 -14.61
C VAL A 153 -9.85 -10.16 -14.03
N GLY A 154 -11.03 -9.67 -14.46
CA GLY A 154 -11.61 -8.42 -13.96
C GLY A 154 -11.14 -7.15 -14.69
N LEU A 155 -10.27 -7.27 -15.69
CA LEU A 155 -10.00 -6.19 -16.64
C LEU A 155 -11.17 -6.05 -17.63
N THR A 156 -12.29 -5.48 -17.19
CA THR A 156 -13.28 -4.94 -18.12
C THR A 156 -12.70 -3.69 -18.78
N SER A 157 -13.06 -3.48 -20.05
CA SER A 157 -12.66 -2.37 -20.92
C SER A 157 -12.97 -0.98 -20.34
N GLN A 158 -12.17 -0.49 -19.39
CA GLN A 158 -12.03 0.94 -19.08
C GLN A 158 -10.70 1.52 -19.62
N ARG A 159 -9.96 0.74 -20.42
CA ARG A 159 -8.97 1.28 -21.34
C ARG A 159 -9.65 1.81 -22.60
N SER A 160 -10.36 2.93 -22.46
CA SER A 160 -10.37 3.93 -23.51
C SER A 160 -9.77 5.18 -22.90
N PRO A 161 -8.47 5.48 -23.12
CA PRO A 161 -7.98 6.82 -22.86
C PRO A 161 -8.76 7.73 -23.80
N GLY A 162 -9.63 8.55 -23.22
CA GLY A 162 -10.28 9.64 -23.93
C GLY A 162 -9.21 10.41 -24.69
N LYS A 163 -9.28 10.37 -26.01
CA LYS A 163 -8.73 11.41 -26.85
C LYS A 163 -9.54 12.66 -26.56
N GLY A 164 -8.90 13.66 -25.98
CA GLY A 164 -9.38 15.02 -25.77
C GLY A 164 -8.19 15.92 -25.60
#